data_AF-A0A352Q3S3-F1
#
_entry.id   AF-A0A352Q3S3-F1
#
_cell.length_a   1.000
_cell.length_b   1.000
_cell.length_c   1.000
_cell.angle_alpha   90.00
_cell.angle_beta   90.00
_cell.angle_gamma   90.00
#
_symmetry.space_group_name_H-M   'P 1'
#
loop_
_entity.id
_entity.type
_entity.pdbx_description
1 polymer ?
#
loop_
_entity_poly.entity_id
_entity_poly.type
_entity_poly.pdbx_seq_one_letter_code
_entity_poly.pdbx_strand_id
1 'polypeptide(L)' 'TLYGALVANVFAIPIAGKLTLRRNEEVLVQSIIIDAVSGIQEGKNPRVLEELLQTYLPGSKREIEGGDAKAAESTS' A
#
# COMPACT_ATOMS: atom_id res chain seq x y z
N THR A 1 -37.83 -4.19 9.17
CA THR A 1 -38.18 -5.62 9.35
C THR A 1 -37.14 -6.27 10.24
N LEU A 2 -37.55 -7.11 11.19
CA LEU A 2 -36.63 -7.75 12.17
C LEU A 2 -35.52 -8.56 11.48
N TYR A 3 -35.88 -9.35 10.47
CA TYR A 3 -34.94 -10.16 9.69
C TYR A 3 -33.95 -9.32 8.88
N GLY A 4 -34.39 -8.19 8.31
CA GLY A 4 -33.52 -7.30 7.54
C GLY A 4 -32.45 -6.63 8.40
N ALA A 5 -32.80 -6.19 9.62
CA ALA A 5 -31.84 -5.58 10.55
C ALA A 5 -30.81 -6.61 11.06
N LEU A 6 -31.25 -7.85 11.30
CA LEU A 6 -30.39 -8.91 11.81
C LEU A 6 -29.37 -9.39 10.74
N VAL A 7 -29.82 -9.55 9.50
CA VAL A 7 -28.93 -9.90 8.37
C VAL A 7 -27.96 -8.76 8.03
N ALA A 8 -28.41 -7.50 8.09
CA ALA A 8 -27.56 -6.36 7.82
C ALA A 8 -26.38 -6.26 8.81
N ASN A 9 -26.67 -6.36 10.11
CA ASN A 9 -25.63 -6.20 11.12
C ASN A 9 -24.69 -7.42 11.21
N VAL A 10 -25.19 -8.63 10.99
CA VAL A 10 -24.39 -9.86 11.13
C VAL A 10 -23.59 -10.19 9.88
N PHE A 11 -24.10 -9.91 8.69
CA PHE A 11 -23.43 -10.26 7.43
C PHE A 11 -22.94 -9.04 6.65
N ALA A 12 -23.77 -8.01 6.49
CA ALA A 12 -23.41 -6.88 5.64
C ALA A 12 -22.30 -6.02 6.24
N ILE A 13 -22.31 -5.77 7.56
CA ILE A 13 -21.27 -4.99 8.24
C ILE A 13 -19.87 -5.62 8.14
N PRO A 14 -19.64 -6.91 8.49
CA PRO A 14 -18.30 -7.48 8.38
C PRO A 14 -17.81 -7.59 6.92
N ILE A 15 -18.72 -7.83 5.97
CA ILE A 15 -18.39 -7.84 4.54
C ILE A 15 -17.97 -6.44 4.09
N ALA A 16 -18.75 -5.41 4.44
CA ALA A 16 -18.42 -4.01 4.13
C ALA A 16 -17.09 -3.59 4.77
N GLY A 17 -16.82 -3.99 6.02
CA GLY A 17 -15.55 -3.73 6.69
C GLY A 17 -14.36 -4.39 5.98
N LYS A 18 -14.51 -5.65 5.55
CA LYS A 18 -13.47 -6.39 4.83
C LYS A 18 -13.19 -5.82 3.44
N LEU A 19 -14.23 -5.40 2.72
CA LEU A 19 -14.08 -4.70 1.44
C LEU A 19 -13.43 -3.33 1.62
N THR A 20 -13.81 -2.59 2.66
CA THR A 20 -13.24 -1.27 2.94
C THR A 20 -11.75 -1.36 3.23
N LEU A 21 -11.30 -2.39 3.97
CA LEU A 21 -9.88 -2.63 4.24
C LEU A 21 -9.09 -2.82 2.93
N ARG A 22 -9.56 -3.71 2.04
CA ARG A 22 -8.92 -3.94 0.74
C ARG A 22 -8.96 -2.71 -0.17
N ARG A 23 -10.09 -2.00 -0.18
CA ARG A 23 -10.24 -0.75 -0.92
C ARG A 23 -9.25 0.31 -0.45
N ASN A 24 -8.98 0.40 0.84
CA ASN A 24 -7.99 1.36 1.36
C ASN A 24 -6.56 0.99 0.93
N GLU A 25 -6.22 -0.29 0.88
CA GLU A 25 -4.93 -0.76 0.34
C GLU A 25 -4.79 -0.41 -1.15
N GLU A 26 -5.83 -0.65 -1.95
CA GLU A 26 -5.84 -0.34 -3.38
C GLU A 26 -5.76 1.17 -3.65
N VAL A 27 -6.51 1.98 -2.89
CA VAL A 27 -6.47 3.45 -3.00
C VAL A 27 -5.08 3.99 -2.67
N LEU A 28 -4.40 3.43 -1.66
CA LEU A 28 -3.02 3.82 -1.33
C LEU A 28 -2.07 3.53 -2.50
N VAL A 29 -2.17 2.35 -3.12
CA VAL A 29 -1.33 2.00 -4.28
C VAL A 29 -1.61 2.94 -5.45
N GLN A 30 -2.89 3.22 -5.73
CA GLN A 30 -3.27 4.15 -6.79
C GLN A 30 -2.78 5.57 -6.54
N SER A 31 -2.87 6.08 -5.29
CA SER A 31 -2.40 7.43 -4.98
C SER A 31 -0.89 7.55 -5.17
N ILE A 32 -0.12 6.52 -4.78
CA ILE A 32 1.33 6.47 -5.00
C ILE A 32 1.67 6.55 -6.49
N ILE A 33 0.95 5.81 -7.35
CA ILE A 33 1.17 5.83 -8.79
C ILE A 33 0.82 7.21 -9.38
N ILE A 34 -0.28 7.82 -8.94
CA ILE A 34 -0.69 9.16 -9.41
C ILE A 34 0.37 10.19 -9.03
N ASP A 35 0.86 10.19 -7.79
CA ASP A 35 1.90 11.10 -7.33
C ASP A 35 3.23 10.86 -8.06
N ALA A 36 3.56 9.60 -8.36
CA ALA A 36 4.73 9.24 -9.17
C ALA A 36 4.63 9.85 -10.57
N VAL A 37 3.51 9.64 -11.25
CA VAL A 37 3.28 10.12 -12.62
C VAL A 37 3.16 11.65 -12.66
N SER A 38 2.57 12.29 -11.64
CA SER A 38 2.56 13.75 -11.51
C SER A 38 3.97 14.30 -11.32
N GLY A 39 4.77 13.67 -10.46
CA GLY A 39 6.17 14.05 -10.22
C GLY A 39 7.05 13.94 -11.46
N ILE A 40 6.85 12.91 -12.29
CA ILE A 40 7.54 12.76 -13.58
C ILE A 40 7.14 13.89 -14.54
N GLN A 41 5.85 14.22 -14.64
CA GLN A 41 5.37 15.31 -15.50
C GLN A 41 5.90 16.68 -15.08
N GLU A 42 6.04 16.92 -13.77
CA GLU A 42 6.60 18.15 -13.21
C GLU A 42 8.14 18.25 -13.37
N GLY A 43 8.80 17.19 -13.87
CA GLY A 43 10.25 17.16 -14.02
C GLY A 43 11.01 17.08 -12.69
N LYS A 44 10.40 16.53 -11.64
CA LYS A 44 11.06 16.35 -10.33
C LYS A 44 12.25 15.39 -10.48
N ASN A 45 13.33 15.70 -9.75
CA ASN A 45 14.56 14.91 -9.78
C ASN A 45 14.27 13.47 -9.30
N PRO A 46 14.65 12.41 -10.06
CA PRO A 46 14.22 11.03 -9.79
C PRO A 46 14.65 10.51 -8.41
N ARG A 47 15.78 11.01 -7.87
CA ARG A 47 16.22 10.72 -6.50
C ARG A 47 15.24 11.18 -5.42
N VAL A 48 14.64 12.35 -5.61
CA VAL A 48 13.69 12.92 -4.64
C VAL A 48 12.34 12.20 -4.73
N LEU A 49 11.97 11.77 -5.93
CA LEU A 49 10.76 10.98 -6.14
C LEU A 49 10.88 9.60 -5.46
N GLU A 50 12.05 8.96 -5.55
CA GLU A 50 12.34 7.69 -4.89
C GLU A 50 12.24 7.79 -3.35
N GLU A 51 12.79 8.84 -2.74
CA GLU A 51 12.67 9.07 -1.28
C GLU A 51 11.22 9.31 -0.84
N LEU A 52 10.43 10.05 -1.63
CA LEU A 52 9.00 10.26 -1.38
C LEU A 52 8.25 8.94 -1.48
N LEU A 53 8.46 8.16 -2.55
CA LEU A 53 7.83 6.86 -2.76
C LEU A 53 8.21 5.84 -1.68
N GLN A 54 9.46 5.86 -1.20
CA GLN A 54 9.92 5.02 -0.07
C GLN A 54 9.22 5.38 1.24
N THR A 55 8.82 6.65 1.43
CA THR A 55 8.08 7.10 2.63
C THR A 55 6.63 6.59 2.62
N TYR A 56 6.03 6.42 1.44
CA TYR A 56 4.68 5.84 1.30
C TYR A 56 4.65 4.32 1.46
N LEU A 57 5.79 3.62 1.45
CA LEU A 57 5.87 2.19 1.70
C LEU A 57 5.98 1.91 3.22
N PRO A 58 4.94 1.36 3.88
CA PRO A 58 5.09 0.86 5.24
C PRO A 58 6.16 -0.23 5.27
N GLY A 59 6.96 -0.25 6.34
CA GLY A 59 8.20 -1.06 6.42
C GLY A 59 8.06 -2.56 6.13
N SER A 60 6.84 -3.09 6.17
CA SER A 60 6.54 -4.48 5.80
C SER A 60 6.74 -4.81 4.32
N LYS A 61 6.95 -3.81 3.44
CA LYS A 61 7.29 -4.01 2.02
C LYS A 61 8.69 -3.50 1.64
N ARG A 62 9.43 -2.94 2.60
CA ARG A 62 10.84 -2.54 2.41
C ARG A 62 11.80 -3.73 2.20
N GLU A 63 11.35 -4.96 2.47
CA GLU A 63 12.19 -6.17 2.36
C GLU A 63 12.17 -6.86 0.99
N ILE A 64 11.30 -6.47 0.05
CA ILE A 64 11.19 -7.23 -1.22
C ILE A 64 12.29 -6.86 -2.24
N GLU A 65 13.06 -5.78 -2.02
CA GLU A 65 14.25 -5.45 -2.84
C GLU A 65 15.55 -5.36 -2.02
N GLY A 66 15.66 -6.16 -0.95
CA GLY A 66 16.88 -6.28 -0.15
C GLY A 66 17.28 -7.72 0.20
N GLY A 67 16.59 -8.72 -0.35
CA GLY A 67 16.71 -10.13 0.03
C GLY A 67 17.82 -10.94 -0.64
N ASP A 68 18.59 -10.39 -1.58
CA ASP A 68 19.61 -11.16 -2.33
C ASP A 68 21.00 -10.49 -2.41
N ALA A 69 21.26 -9.41 -1.67
CA ALA A 69 22.54 -8.68 -1.76
C ALA A 69 23.31 -8.51 -0.43
N LYS A 70 22.88 -9.12 0.69
CA LYS A 70 23.62 -9.06 1.97
C LYS A 70 23.85 -10.40 2.69
N ALA A 71 23.84 -11.52 1.96
CA ALA A 71 24.25 -12.83 2.48
C ALA A 71 25.68 -13.24 2.08
N ALA A 72 26.44 -12.39 1.38
CA ALA A 72 27.76 -12.74 0.83
C ALA A 72 28.95 -11.97 1.45
N GLU A 73 28.76 -11.13 2.49
CA GLU A 73 29.88 -10.45 3.14
C GLU A 73 29.87 -10.70 4.66
N SER A 74 30.89 -11.45 5.10
CA SER A 74 31.25 -11.83 6.48
C SER A 74 30.71 -13.15 7.03
N THR A 75 30.95 -14.25 6.30
CA THR A 75 31.75 -15.31 6.95
C THR A 75 33.21 -14.86 6.97
N SER A 76 33.58 -14.16 8.04
CA SER A 76 34.91 -14.11 8.66
C SER A 76 34.71 -13.53 10.05
#